data_AF-A0A1E1X235-F1
#
_entry.id   AF-A0A1E1X235-F1
#
_cell.length_a   1.000
_cell.length_b   1.000
_cell.length_c   1.000
_cell.angle_alpha   90.00
_cell.angle_beta   90.00
_cell.angle_gamma   90.00
#
_symmetry.space_group_name_H-M   'P 1'
#
loop_
_entity.id
_entity.type
_entity.pdbx_description
1 polymer ?
#
loop_
_entity_poly.entity_id
_entity_poly.type
_entity_poly.pdbx_seq_one_letter_code
_entity_poly.pdbx_strand_id
1 'polypeptide(L)'
;VRRCYADYRHELWKDAQQPDDGGGGFANWCRAITNKSRCHQRVELCPPEVRRNLAAMERGYEALRNIICDEKSIREFYTARSCQDHEKWKTCHDEHMKDVTPENTKDPSCSISEAVEACYEMAFTLDCSMPLESAKAAVLKAENAIKLLSSCNGGSSDGAEVSTNRPEVFTNRPEVSSDDYAGSRDGTGERPDENRSRSSYLAPHQLLLAVGALTLLR
;
A
#
# COMPACT_ATOMS: atom_id res chain seq x y z
N VAL A 1 -12.32 -0.46 3.33
CA VAL A 1 -11.60 -1.74 3.51
C VAL A 1 -10.27 -1.80 2.77
N ARG A 2 -10.20 -1.59 1.44
CA ARG A 2 -8.91 -1.56 0.70
C ARG A 2 -7.87 -0.60 1.28
N ARG A 3 -8.31 0.58 1.75
CA ARG A 3 -7.46 1.55 2.46
C ARG A 3 -6.77 0.96 3.71
N CYS A 4 -7.33 -0.07 4.35
CA CYS A 4 -6.70 -0.72 5.50
C CYS A 4 -5.39 -1.44 5.16
N TYR A 5 -5.20 -1.82 3.89
CA TYR A 5 -4.00 -2.49 3.41
C TYR A 5 -2.97 -1.52 2.82
N ALA A 6 -3.40 -0.31 2.47
CA ALA A 6 -2.54 0.70 1.83
C ALA A 6 -1.38 1.12 2.72
N ASP A 7 -1.63 1.27 4.03
CA ASP A 7 -0.64 1.72 5.02
C ASP A 7 0.54 0.75 5.14
N TYR A 8 0.30 -0.55 4.95
CA TYR A 8 1.36 -1.56 5.07
C TYR A 8 2.41 -1.46 3.96
N ARG A 9 2.07 -0.91 2.80
CA ARG A 9 3.03 -0.74 1.69
C ARG A 9 4.17 0.18 2.11
N HIS A 10 3.85 1.22 2.88
CA HIS A 10 4.84 2.16 3.38
C HIS A 10 5.79 1.55 4.41
N GLU A 11 5.48 0.40 5.02
CA GLU A 11 6.38 -0.22 6.00
C GLU A 11 7.73 -0.61 5.38
N LEU A 12 7.75 -1.18 4.17
CA LEU A 12 9.02 -1.52 3.48
C LEU A 12 9.78 -0.30 2.96
N TRP A 13 9.06 0.79 2.64
CA TRP A 13 9.65 1.98 2.03
C TRP A 13 9.97 3.09 3.00
N LYS A 14 9.65 2.94 4.29
CA LYS A 14 10.26 3.80 5.31
C LYS A 14 11.77 3.79 5.06
N ASP A 15 12.37 4.97 5.12
CA ASP A 15 13.82 5.16 5.17
C ASP A 15 14.31 4.49 6.45
N ALA A 16 14.33 3.16 6.44
CA ALA A 16 14.83 2.40 7.53
C ALA A 16 16.33 2.65 7.47
N GLN A 17 16.79 3.49 8.40
CA GLN A 17 17.90 3.04 9.23
C GLN A 17 17.70 1.55 9.41
N GLN A 18 18.58 0.73 8.80
CA GLN A 18 18.59 -0.72 8.99
C GLN A 18 18.23 -0.98 10.44
N PRO A 19 17.28 -1.88 10.74
CA PRO A 19 16.75 -2.02 12.09
C PRO A 19 17.91 -2.04 13.06
N ASP A 20 18.05 -0.97 13.86
CA ASP A 20 19.26 -0.69 14.60
C ASP A 20 19.72 -1.96 15.32
N ASP A 21 21.00 -2.31 15.16
CA ASP A 21 21.58 -3.51 15.78
C ASP A 21 21.53 -3.45 17.32
N GLY A 22 21.10 -2.32 17.89
CA GLY A 22 20.85 -2.10 19.30
C GLY A 22 19.38 -2.31 19.73
N GLY A 23 19.12 -3.43 20.42
CA GLY A 23 18.16 -3.44 21.53
C GLY A 23 16.65 -3.45 21.22
N GLY A 24 16.21 -4.00 20.07
CA GLY A 24 14.81 -4.42 19.87
C GLY A 24 14.02 -3.72 18.77
N GLY A 25 14.67 -2.89 17.93
CA GLY A 25 14.02 -2.23 16.79
C GLY A 25 13.32 -3.22 15.84
N PHE A 26 14.03 -4.27 15.40
CA PHE A 26 13.47 -5.32 14.57
C PHE A 26 12.28 -6.05 15.22
N ALA A 27 12.44 -6.50 16.47
CA ALA A 27 11.40 -7.23 17.18
C ALA A 27 10.14 -6.37 17.41
N ASN A 28 10.31 -5.07 17.70
CA ASN A 28 9.22 -4.13 17.84
C ASN A 28 8.52 -3.87 16.50
N TRP A 29 9.27 -3.77 15.41
CA TRP A 29 8.70 -3.59 14.08
C TRP A 29 7.92 -4.83 13.62
N CYS A 30 8.51 -6.03 13.74
CA CYS A 30 7.80 -7.28 13.48
C CYS A 30 6.53 -7.41 14.34
N ARG A 31 6.61 -7.05 15.63
CA ARG A 31 5.44 -7.02 16.51
C ARG A 31 4.38 -6.03 16.03
N ALA A 32 4.78 -4.83 15.62
CA ALA A 32 3.87 -3.80 15.14
C ALA A 32 3.11 -4.24 13.89
N ILE A 33 3.78 -4.85 12.91
CA ILE A 33 3.09 -5.37 11.72
C ILE A 33 2.24 -6.61 12.01
N THR A 34 2.70 -7.48 12.92
CA THR A 34 1.95 -8.68 13.35
C THR A 34 0.67 -8.29 14.10
N ASN A 35 0.75 -7.24 14.92
CA ASN A 35 -0.41 -6.62 15.55
C ASN A 35 -1.17 -5.79 14.53
N LYS A 36 -1.92 -6.48 13.64
CA LYS A 36 -2.79 -5.90 12.61
C LYS A 36 -3.40 -4.57 13.06
N SER A 37 -3.37 -3.56 12.19
CA SER A 37 -4.01 -2.27 12.45
C SER A 37 -5.50 -2.44 12.80
N ARG A 38 -6.08 -1.49 13.56
CA ARG A 38 -7.52 -1.52 13.88
C ARG A 38 -8.40 -1.60 12.63
N CYS A 39 -7.97 -0.96 11.54
CA CYS A 39 -8.68 -1.03 10.25
C CYS A 39 -8.67 -2.47 9.70
N HIS A 40 -7.50 -3.12 9.73
CA HIS A 40 -7.34 -4.50 9.27
C HIS A 40 -8.09 -5.49 10.17
N GLN A 41 -8.07 -5.35 11.50
CA GLN A 41 -8.86 -6.21 12.41
C GLN A 41 -10.36 -6.21 12.07
N ARG A 42 -10.91 -5.06 11.64
CA ARG A 42 -12.32 -4.95 11.24
C ARG A 42 -12.66 -5.66 9.92
N VAL A 43 -11.66 -6.09 9.15
CA VAL A 43 -11.89 -6.90 7.93
C VAL A 43 -12.51 -8.24 8.27
N GLU A 44 -12.19 -8.81 9.43
CA GLU A 44 -12.73 -10.09 9.90
C GLU A 44 -14.25 -10.03 10.13
N LEU A 45 -14.78 -8.84 10.44
CA LEU A 45 -16.21 -8.58 10.62
C LEU A 45 -16.97 -8.40 9.30
N CYS A 46 -16.28 -8.34 8.16
CA CYS A 46 -16.94 -8.19 6.86
C CYS A 46 -17.63 -9.50 6.44
N PRO A 47 -18.73 -9.41 5.66
CA PRO A 47 -19.36 -10.59 5.08
C PRO A 47 -18.37 -11.48 4.30
N PRO A 48 -18.59 -12.80 4.23
CA PRO A 48 -17.69 -13.74 3.54
C PRO A 48 -17.38 -13.34 2.08
N GLU A 49 -18.33 -12.74 1.37
CA GLU A 49 -18.20 -12.27 -0.01
C GLU A 49 -17.16 -11.15 -0.09
N VAL A 50 -17.24 -10.18 0.83
CA VAL A 50 -16.28 -9.07 0.91
C VAL A 50 -14.90 -9.61 1.27
N ARG A 51 -14.80 -10.52 2.25
CA ARG A 51 -13.51 -11.12 2.64
C ARG A 51 -12.85 -11.91 1.51
N ARG A 52 -13.64 -12.66 0.72
CA ARG A 52 -13.15 -13.36 -0.48
C ARG A 52 -12.53 -12.38 -1.49
N ASN A 53 -13.14 -11.22 -1.70
CA ASN A 53 -12.61 -10.16 -2.57
C ASN A 53 -11.33 -9.48 -2.03
N LEU A 54 -10.92 -9.78 -0.79
CA LEU A 54 -9.72 -9.26 -0.15
C LEU A 54 -8.61 -10.31 -0.03
N ALA A 55 -8.85 -11.54 -0.46
CA ALA A 55 -7.90 -12.65 -0.29
C ALA A 55 -6.52 -12.36 -0.90
N ALA A 56 -6.47 -11.65 -2.04
CA ALA A 56 -5.20 -11.22 -2.64
C ALA A 56 -4.43 -10.24 -1.75
N MET A 57 -5.13 -9.25 -1.17
CA MET A 57 -4.53 -8.27 -0.26
C MET A 57 -4.08 -8.93 1.05
N GLU A 58 -4.84 -9.89 1.58
CA GLU A 58 -4.44 -10.64 2.78
C GLU A 58 -3.15 -11.44 2.54
N ARG A 59 -3.05 -12.14 1.40
CA ARG A 59 -1.80 -12.82 1.02
C ARG A 59 -0.64 -11.85 0.85
N GLY A 60 -0.89 -10.66 0.30
CA GLY A 60 0.11 -9.60 0.21
C GLY A 60 0.58 -9.14 1.59
N TYR A 61 -0.35 -8.94 2.54
CA TYR A 61 -0.02 -8.61 3.93
C TYR A 61 0.79 -9.72 4.60
N GLU A 62 0.41 -10.99 4.42
CA GLU A 62 1.16 -12.12 4.98
C GLU A 62 2.57 -12.20 4.39
N ALA A 63 2.72 -12.04 3.08
CA ALA A 63 4.02 -12.01 2.41
C ALA A 63 4.89 -10.87 2.95
N LEU A 64 4.32 -9.66 3.07
CA LEU A 64 4.98 -8.50 3.64
C LEU A 64 5.42 -8.75 5.08
N ARG A 65 4.52 -9.26 5.93
CA ARG A 65 4.82 -9.62 7.33
C ARG A 65 5.95 -10.63 7.39
N ASN A 66 5.94 -11.64 6.54
CA ASN A 66 6.97 -12.67 6.52
C ASN A 66 8.33 -12.10 6.09
N ILE A 67 8.37 -11.10 5.21
CA ILE A 67 9.62 -10.39 4.87
C ILE A 67 10.10 -9.58 6.08
N ILE A 68 9.22 -8.76 6.68
CA ILE A 68 9.58 -7.86 7.79
C ILE A 68 9.95 -8.63 9.07
N CYS A 69 9.30 -9.76 9.33
CA CYS A 69 9.54 -10.59 10.50
C CYS A 69 10.64 -11.65 10.31
N ASP A 70 11.23 -11.76 9.12
CA ASP A 70 12.42 -12.57 8.88
C ASP A 70 13.63 -11.64 8.77
N GLU A 71 14.46 -11.63 9.80
CA GLU A 71 15.60 -10.69 9.90
C GLU A 71 16.52 -10.80 8.70
N LYS A 72 16.73 -12.03 8.20
CA LYS A 72 17.52 -12.27 7.00
C LYS A 72 16.88 -11.62 5.77
N SER A 73 15.61 -11.93 5.48
CA SER A 73 14.90 -11.38 4.33
C SER A 73 14.88 -9.86 4.32
N ILE A 74 14.62 -9.21 5.46
CA ILE A 74 14.54 -7.75 5.50
C ILE A 74 15.91 -7.09 5.35
N ARG A 75 16.98 -7.67 5.93
CA ARG A 75 18.36 -7.19 5.73
C ARG A 75 18.80 -7.37 4.28
N GLU A 76 18.48 -8.51 3.66
CA GLU A 76 18.74 -8.74 2.24
C GLU A 76 18.03 -7.73 1.35
N PHE A 77 16.76 -7.43 1.62
CA PHE A 77 16.00 -6.40 0.90
C PHE A 77 16.63 -5.01 1.01
N TYR A 78 16.98 -4.54 2.21
CA TYR A 78 17.59 -3.22 2.37
C TYR A 78 18.99 -3.15 1.75
N THR A 79 19.77 -4.23 1.86
CA THR A 79 21.08 -4.33 1.19
C THR A 79 20.89 -4.24 -0.33
N ALA A 80 19.95 -4.99 -0.89
CA ALA A 80 19.65 -4.95 -2.31
C ALA A 80 19.18 -3.57 -2.79
N ARG A 81 18.36 -2.85 -2.01
CA ARG A 81 17.99 -1.46 -2.33
C ARG A 81 19.18 -0.51 -2.30
N SER A 82 20.11 -0.69 -1.37
CA SER A 82 21.32 0.14 -1.30
C SER A 82 22.28 -0.08 -2.47
N CYS A 83 22.12 -1.16 -3.23
CA CYS A 83 22.92 -1.49 -4.41
C CYS A 83 22.43 -0.83 -5.70
N GLN A 84 21.53 0.13 -5.61
CA GLN A 84 21.03 0.88 -6.76
C GLN A 84 21.70 2.25 -6.83
N ASP A 85 22.23 2.59 -8.01
CA ASP A 85 22.59 3.95 -8.39
C ASP A 85 21.32 4.78 -8.46
N HIS A 86 21.23 5.80 -7.59
CA HIS A 86 20.04 6.62 -7.46
C HIS A 86 19.68 7.35 -8.76
N GLU A 87 20.66 7.89 -9.48
CA GLU A 87 20.41 8.68 -10.69
C GLU A 87 19.95 7.80 -11.86
N LYS A 88 20.56 6.62 -12.01
CA LYS A 88 20.10 5.62 -13.00
C LYS A 88 18.72 5.11 -12.68
N TRP A 89 18.47 4.77 -11.40
CA TRP A 89 17.17 4.30 -10.96
C TRP A 89 16.09 5.35 -11.22
N LYS A 90 16.34 6.59 -10.80
CA LYS A 90 15.40 7.71 -10.96
C LYS A 90 15.08 7.97 -12.43
N THR A 91 16.11 8.03 -13.28
CA THR A 91 15.93 8.26 -14.72
C THR A 91 15.07 7.17 -15.36
N CYS A 92 15.37 5.90 -15.07
CA CYS A 92 14.57 4.77 -15.58
C CYS A 92 13.14 4.80 -15.02
N HIS A 93 12.99 5.04 -13.72
CA HIS A 93 11.69 5.08 -13.05
C HIS A 93 10.81 6.19 -13.61
N ASP A 94 11.35 7.40 -13.82
CA ASP A 94 10.62 8.53 -14.38
C ASP A 94 10.15 8.27 -15.82
N GLU A 95 10.96 7.58 -16.64
CA GLU A 95 10.53 7.12 -17.98
C GLU A 95 9.38 6.11 -17.90
N HIS A 96 9.45 5.13 -17.00
CA HIS A 96 8.37 4.15 -16.80
C HIS A 96 7.09 4.77 -16.22
N MET A 97 7.21 5.87 -15.48
CA MET A 97 6.08 6.55 -14.83
C MET A 97 5.57 7.76 -15.60
N LYS A 98 6.18 8.11 -16.74
CA LYS A 98 5.86 9.30 -17.54
C LYS A 98 4.39 9.46 -17.87
N ASP A 99 3.73 8.35 -18.22
CA ASP A 99 2.33 8.35 -18.64
C ASP A 99 1.39 7.96 -17.48
N VAL A 100 1.88 7.76 -16.27
CA VAL A 100 1.04 7.40 -15.11
C VAL A 100 0.53 8.68 -14.45
N THR A 101 -0.76 8.94 -14.58
CA THR A 101 -1.41 10.14 -14.02
C THR A 101 -2.58 9.77 -13.09
N PRO A 102 -2.97 10.66 -12.18
CA PRO A 102 -4.16 10.44 -11.34
C PRO A 102 -5.44 10.22 -12.15
N GLU A 103 -5.52 10.78 -13.36
CA GLU A 103 -6.68 10.68 -14.25
C GLU A 103 -6.80 9.31 -14.92
N ASN A 104 -5.67 8.67 -15.24
CA ASN A 104 -5.66 7.36 -15.90
C ASN A 104 -5.36 6.19 -14.95
N THR A 105 -4.89 6.46 -13.74
CA THR A 105 -4.47 5.44 -12.78
C THR A 105 -5.01 5.72 -11.37
N LYS A 106 -6.00 4.91 -10.96
CA LYS A 106 -6.66 5.05 -9.65
C LYS A 106 -5.74 4.71 -8.46
N ASP A 107 -4.77 3.83 -8.66
CA ASP A 107 -3.75 3.48 -7.68
C ASP A 107 -2.43 3.24 -8.43
N PRO A 108 -1.43 4.13 -8.34
CA PRO A 108 -0.18 4.01 -9.09
C PRO A 108 0.74 2.91 -8.53
N SER A 109 0.39 2.27 -7.41
CA SER A 109 1.26 1.29 -6.75
C SER A 109 1.66 0.13 -7.66
N CYS A 110 0.78 -0.29 -8.59
CA CYS A 110 1.11 -1.34 -9.55
C CYS A 110 2.18 -0.89 -10.54
N SER A 111 2.00 0.28 -11.15
CA SER A 111 2.98 0.86 -12.07
C SER A 111 4.31 1.18 -11.40
N ILE A 112 4.28 1.65 -10.15
CA ILE A 112 5.49 1.88 -9.34
C ILE A 112 6.24 0.56 -9.14
N SER A 113 5.56 -0.50 -8.70
CA SER A 113 6.20 -1.80 -8.53
C SER A 113 6.77 -2.31 -9.86
N GLU A 114 6.02 -2.26 -10.95
CA GLU A 114 6.49 -2.65 -12.28
C GLU A 114 7.73 -1.86 -12.74
N ALA A 115 7.76 -0.55 -12.48
CA ALA A 115 8.90 0.31 -12.76
C ALA A 115 10.13 -0.09 -11.92
N VAL A 116 9.94 -0.37 -10.62
CA VAL A 116 11.02 -0.83 -9.74
C VAL A 116 11.63 -2.14 -10.27
N GLU A 117 10.80 -3.09 -10.69
CA GLU A 117 11.26 -4.38 -11.22
C GLU A 117 12.01 -4.22 -12.54
N ALA A 118 11.50 -3.39 -13.46
CA ALA A 118 12.12 -3.13 -14.76
C ALA A 118 13.46 -2.38 -14.64
N CYS A 119 13.54 -1.43 -13.70
CA CYS A 119 14.70 -0.56 -13.56
C CYS A 119 15.82 -1.14 -12.69
N TYR A 120 15.58 -2.24 -11.97
CA TYR A 120 16.52 -2.74 -10.98
C TYR A 120 17.89 -3.09 -11.58
N GLU A 121 17.93 -3.87 -12.67
CA GLU A 121 19.19 -4.29 -13.30
C GLU A 121 19.98 -3.10 -13.87
N MET A 122 19.29 -2.15 -14.50
CA MET A 122 19.93 -0.95 -15.05
C MET A 122 20.56 -0.08 -13.96
N ALA A 123 19.87 0.03 -12.81
CA ALA A 123 20.34 0.80 -11.68
C ALA A 123 21.39 0.07 -10.83
N PHE A 124 21.59 -1.23 -11.01
CA PHE A 124 22.48 -2.01 -10.15
C PHE A 124 23.94 -1.54 -10.24
N THR A 125 24.59 -1.38 -9.09
CA THR A 125 26.00 -0.99 -9.00
C THR A 125 26.90 -2.22 -8.89
N LEU A 126 28.00 -2.23 -9.66
CA LEU A 126 28.94 -3.36 -9.69
C LEU A 126 29.75 -3.51 -8.39
N ASP A 127 29.79 -2.49 -7.55
CA ASP A 127 30.47 -2.46 -6.24
C ASP A 127 29.59 -2.97 -5.09
N CYS A 128 28.36 -3.40 -5.38
CA CYS A 128 27.46 -3.99 -4.40
C CYS A 128 28.07 -5.24 -3.74
N SER A 129 27.88 -5.37 -2.42
CA SER A 129 28.30 -6.55 -1.65
C SER A 129 27.50 -7.83 -1.95
N MET A 130 26.40 -7.70 -2.68
CA MET A 130 25.47 -8.76 -3.04
C MET A 130 25.47 -8.98 -4.56
N PRO A 131 25.47 -10.23 -5.07
CA PRO A 131 25.34 -10.48 -6.50
C PRO A 131 24.01 -9.95 -7.06
N LEU A 132 24.02 -9.47 -8.32
CA LEU A 132 22.84 -8.92 -9.00
C LEU A 132 21.61 -9.84 -8.87
N GLU A 133 21.78 -11.13 -9.14
CA GLU A 133 20.67 -12.11 -9.06
C GLU A 133 20.05 -12.19 -7.67
N SER A 134 20.88 -12.22 -6.62
CA SER A 134 20.39 -12.26 -5.23
C SER A 134 19.72 -10.96 -4.83
N ALA A 135 20.30 -9.83 -5.24
CA ALA A 135 19.78 -8.51 -4.93
C ALA A 135 18.43 -8.26 -5.63
N LYS A 136 18.36 -8.60 -6.92
CA LYS A 136 17.12 -8.58 -7.70
C LYS A 136 16.06 -9.49 -7.07
N ALA A 137 16.40 -10.73 -6.71
CA ALA A 137 15.45 -11.64 -6.07
C ALA A 137 14.88 -11.09 -4.75
N ALA A 138 15.70 -10.44 -3.93
CA ALA A 138 15.26 -9.82 -2.69
C ALA A 138 14.28 -8.65 -2.94
N VAL A 139 14.56 -7.79 -3.92
CA VAL A 139 13.64 -6.70 -4.30
C VAL A 139 12.35 -7.23 -4.90
N LEU A 140 12.43 -8.19 -5.85
CA LEU A 140 11.24 -8.80 -6.46
C LEU A 140 10.34 -9.48 -5.41
N LYS A 141 10.92 -10.09 -4.37
CA LYS A 141 10.15 -10.68 -3.26
C LYS A 141 9.29 -9.62 -2.56
N ALA A 142 9.85 -8.44 -2.30
CA ALA A 142 9.13 -7.31 -1.70
C ALA A 142 8.08 -6.70 -2.65
N GLU A 143 8.46 -6.44 -3.91
CA GLU A 143 7.53 -5.86 -4.90
C GLU A 143 6.35 -6.79 -5.21
N ASN A 144 6.56 -8.10 -5.20
CA ASN A 144 5.45 -9.06 -5.31
C ASN A 144 4.47 -8.99 -4.13
N ALA A 145 4.96 -8.77 -2.90
CA ALA A 145 4.09 -8.55 -1.74
C ALA A 145 3.28 -7.25 -1.89
N ILE A 146 3.91 -6.18 -2.39
CA ILE A 146 3.27 -4.88 -2.65
C ILE A 146 2.21 -4.98 -3.76
N LYS A 147 2.51 -5.71 -4.85
CA LYS A 147 1.54 -5.97 -5.94
C LYS A 147 0.32 -6.73 -5.44
N LEU A 148 0.50 -7.74 -4.58
CA LEU A 148 -0.61 -8.44 -3.94
C LEU A 148 -1.43 -7.53 -3.01
N LEU A 149 -0.77 -6.72 -2.18
CA LEU A 149 -1.41 -5.72 -1.31
C LEU A 149 -2.23 -4.69 -2.09
N SER A 150 -1.78 -4.35 -3.30
CA SER A 150 -2.43 -3.40 -4.20
C SER A 150 -3.44 -4.06 -5.14
N SER A 151 -3.58 -5.39 -5.08
CA SER A 151 -4.43 -6.19 -5.99
C SER A 151 -4.09 -6.01 -7.47
N CYS A 152 -2.81 -5.91 -7.81
CA CYS A 152 -2.32 -5.70 -9.18
C CYS A 152 -2.53 -6.92 -10.10
N ASN A 153 -2.85 -8.10 -9.56
CA ASN A 153 -3.09 -9.32 -10.35
C ASN A 153 -4.48 -9.34 -11.05
N GLY A 154 -5.01 -8.16 -11.38
CA GLY A 154 -6.29 -7.95 -12.04
C GLY A 154 -6.11 -7.37 -13.44
N GLY A 155 -5.32 -8.03 -14.28
CA GLY A 155 -5.37 -7.83 -15.72
C GLY A 155 -6.69 -8.37 -16.28
N SER A 156 -7.76 -7.61 -16.10
CA SER A 156 -8.73 -7.33 -17.14
C SER A 156 -9.53 -6.12 -16.68
N SER A 157 -9.16 -4.97 -17.22
CA SER A 157 -10.09 -3.87 -17.42
C SER A 157 -11.12 -4.27 -18.49
N ASP A 158 -11.77 -5.41 -18.32
CA ASP A 158 -13.09 -5.60 -18.90
C ASP A 158 -14.05 -5.00 -17.88
N GLY A 159 -14.63 -3.87 -18.26
CA GLY A 159 -15.91 -3.47 -17.73
C GLY A 159 -16.90 -4.58 -17.99
N ALA A 160 -16.94 -5.58 -17.12
CA ALA A 160 -18.17 -6.28 -16.82
C ALA A 160 -19.02 -5.28 -16.02
N GLU A 161 -19.59 -4.32 -16.74
CA GLU A 161 -20.95 -3.92 -16.45
C GLU A 161 -21.73 -5.22 -16.34
N VAL A 162 -22.02 -5.64 -15.10
CA VAL A 162 -23.15 -6.53 -14.86
C VAL A 162 -24.36 -5.71 -15.27
N SER A 163 -24.65 -5.76 -16.58
CA SER A 163 -25.94 -5.45 -17.14
C SER A 163 -26.90 -6.40 -16.46
N THR A 164 -27.50 -5.92 -15.36
CA THR A 164 -28.67 -6.53 -14.78
C THR A 164 -29.81 -6.31 -15.77
N ASN A 165 -29.84 -7.11 -16.83
CA ASN A 165 -31.07 -7.44 -17.54
C ASN A 165 -31.93 -8.26 -16.57
N ARG A 166 -32.59 -7.55 -15.67
CA ARG A 166 -33.72 -8.06 -14.89
C ARG A 166 -34.95 -7.88 -15.79
N PRO A 167 -35.58 -8.95 -16.27
CA PRO A 167 -36.88 -8.81 -16.93
C PRO A 167 -37.87 -8.23 -15.93
N GLU A 168 -38.52 -7.13 -16.32
CA GLU A 168 -39.65 -6.54 -15.63
C GLU A 168 -40.78 -7.58 -15.54
N VAL A 169 -40.90 -8.20 -14.38
CA VAL A 169 -42.15 -8.88 -14.00
C VAL A 169 -43.00 -7.85 -13.29
N PHE A 170 -43.91 -7.25 -14.08
CA PHE A 170 -45.09 -6.56 -13.62
C PHE A 170 -45.83 -7.42 -12.60
N THR A 171 -45.80 -7.02 -11.33
CA THR A 171 -46.84 -7.41 -10.37
C THR A 171 -47.24 -6.18 -9.57
N ASN A 172 -48.48 -5.78 -9.82
CA ASN A 172 -49.19 -4.70 -9.15
C ASN A 172 -49.15 -4.86 -7.63
N ARG A 173 -48.84 -3.78 -6.90
CA ARG A 173 -49.23 -3.66 -5.49
C ARG A 173 -49.66 -2.23 -5.17
N PRO A 174 -50.81 -2.04 -4.49
CA PRO A 174 -51.41 -0.73 -4.31
C PRO A 174 -50.67 0.14 -3.31
N GLU A 175 -50.74 1.44 -3.57
CA GLU A 175 -50.40 2.54 -2.68
C GLU A 175 -51.10 2.40 -1.33
N VAL A 176 -50.34 2.52 -0.24
CA VAL A 176 -50.90 2.81 1.09
C VAL A 176 -50.25 4.10 1.58
N SER A 177 -51.14 5.02 1.90
CA SER A 177 -50.94 6.41 2.31
C SER A 177 -50.01 6.54 3.52
N SER A 178 -49.16 7.55 3.43
CA SER A 178 -48.51 8.24 4.53
C SER A 178 -49.54 8.75 5.54
N ASP A 179 -49.23 8.63 6.83
CA ASP A 179 -49.37 9.66 7.86
C ASP A 179 -48.76 9.12 9.18
N ASP A 180 -47.73 9.81 9.69
CA ASP A 180 -47.62 10.22 11.10
C ASP A 180 -46.19 10.69 11.44
N TYR A 181 -46.08 12.00 11.59
CA TYR A 181 -44.89 12.75 11.94
C TYR A 181 -45.10 13.33 13.36
N ALA A 182 -44.43 12.77 14.35
CA ALA A 182 -44.19 13.36 15.69
C ALA A 182 -43.04 12.53 16.30
N GLY A 183 -41.87 13.04 16.69
CA GLY A 183 -41.57 14.27 17.39
C GLY A 183 -40.92 13.88 18.72
N SER A 184 -39.60 14.04 18.87
CA SER A 184 -39.00 14.40 20.16
C SER A 184 -37.51 14.69 20.08
N ARG A 185 -37.18 15.69 20.87
CA ARG A 185 -35.96 16.48 20.97
C ARG A 185 -35.10 15.95 22.13
N ASP A 186 -33.86 16.46 22.12
CA ASP A 186 -32.95 16.68 23.25
C ASP A 186 -32.06 15.52 23.73
N GLY A 187 -30.77 15.81 23.66
CA GLY A 187 -29.67 14.96 24.09
C GLY A 187 -28.34 15.67 23.83
N THR A 188 -28.17 16.84 24.46
CA THR A 188 -26.91 17.59 24.51
C THR A 188 -25.84 16.77 25.21
N GLY A 189 -24.75 16.48 24.50
CA GLY A 189 -23.55 15.86 25.04
C GLY A 189 -22.33 16.58 24.49
N GLU A 190 -21.89 17.62 25.21
CA GLU A 190 -20.62 18.31 24.99
C GLU A 190 -19.44 17.33 25.12
N ARG A 191 -18.47 17.41 24.19
CA ARG A 191 -17.05 17.10 24.41
C ARG A 191 -16.18 17.51 23.22
N PRO A 192 -14.85 17.67 23.41
CA PRO A 192 -14.20 18.98 23.36
C PRO A 192 -13.30 19.15 22.13
N ASP A 193 -12.83 20.39 21.96
CA ASP A 193 -11.83 20.82 20.99
C ASP A 193 -10.64 19.85 20.87
N GLU A 194 -10.52 19.21 19.71
CA GLU A 194 -9.24 18.68 19.24
C GLU A 194 -8.78 19.50 18.03
N ASN A 195 -7.80 20.33 18.36
CA ASN A 195 -6.90 21.09 17.52
C ASN A 195 -6.55 20.33 16.22
N ARG A 196 -7.25 20.68 15.14
CA ARG A 196 -7.00 20.15 13.79
C ARG A 196 -5.75 20.81 13.24
N SER A 197 -4.59 20.29 13.61
CA SER A 197 -3.36 20.47 12.84
C SER A 197 -3.65 20.02 11.41
N ARG A 198 -3.63 21.00 10.50
CA ARG A 198 -3.65 20.79 9.05
C ARG A 198 -2.46 19.90 8.69
N SER A 199 -2.70 18.60 8.55
CA SER A 199 -1.79 17.71 7.86
C SER A 199 -1.89 18.02 6.38
N SER A 200 -0.95 18.82 5.89
CA SER A 200 -0.70 19.04 4.48
C SER A 200 -0.54 17.68 3.81
N TYR A 201 -1.41 17.36 2.85
CA TYR A 201 -1.17 16.27 1.92
C TYR A 201 0.08 16.63 1.11
N LEU A 202 1.22 16.06 1.48
CA LEU A 202 2.40 16.07 0.63
C LEU A 202 2.17 14.99 -0.44
N ALA A 203 2.18 15.43 -1.71
CA ALA A 203 2.18 14.56 -2.86
C ALA A 203 3.34 13.55 -2.76
N PRO A 204 3.18 12.31 -3.25
CA PRO A 204 4.20 11.26 -3.16
C PRO A 204 5.55 11.61 -3.81
N HIS A 205 5.62 12.66 -4.65
CA HIS A 205 6.88 13.18 -5.20
C HIS A 205 7.77 13.91 -4.19
N GLN A 206 7.26 14.31 -3.01
CA GLN A 206 8.07 15.07 -2.04
C GLN A 206 8.83 14.21 -1.03
N LEU A 207 8.50 12.93 -0.87
CA LEU A 207 9.30 12.05 0.01
C LEU A 207 10.68 11.72 -0.58
N LEU A 208 10.84 11.79 -1.91
CA LEU A 208 12.11 11.52 -2.60
C LEU A 208 13.06 12.74 -2.67
N LEU A 209 12.60 13.94 -2.31
CA LEU A 209 13.41 15.17 -2.38
C LEU A 209 14.25 15.44 -1.12
N ALA A 210 14.02 14.73 -0.01
CA ALA A 210 14.74 14.97 1.24
C ALA A 210 16.17 14.37 1.27
N VAL A 211 16.55 13.55 0.29
CA VAL A 211 17.84 12.83 0.24
C VAL A 211 19.00 13.71 -0.25
N GLY A 212 18.74 14.88 -0.84
CA GLY A 212 19.78 15.75 -1.41
C GLY A 212 20.42 16.78 -0.45
N ALA A 213 19.90 16.97 0.76
CA ALA A 213 20.23 18.15 1.57
C ALA A 213 21.19 17.91 2.75
N LEU A 214 21.65 16.68 3.02
CA LEU A 214 22.40 16.36 4.24
C LEU A 214 23.86 15.92 4.05
N THR A 215 24.39 15.92 2.82
CA THR A 215 25.79 15.55 2.53
C THR A 215 26.73 16.75 2.29
N LEU A 216 26.32 17.98 2.64
CA LEU A 216 27.14 19.20 2.47
C LEU A 216 27.69 19.79 3.77
N LEU A 217 27.64 19.07 4.89
CA LEU A 217 28.26 19.47 6.15
C LEU A 217 28.94 18.28 6.85
N ARG A 218 30.04 17.80 6.26
CA ARG A 218 31.20 17.22 6.99
C ARG A 218 32.39 17.00 6.06
#